data_AF-A0A661AU32-F1
#
_entry.id   AF-A0A661AU32-F1
#
_cell.length_a   1.000
_cell.length_b   1.000
_cell.length_c   1.000
_cell.angle_alpha   90.00
_cell.angle_beta   90.00
_cell.angle_gamma   90.00
#
_symmetry.space_group_name_H-M   'P 1'
#
loop_
_entity.id
_entity.type
_entity.pdbx_description
1 polymer ?
#
loop_
_entity_poly.entity_id
_entity_poly.type
_entity_poly.pdbx_seq_one_letter_code
_entity_poly.pdbx_strand_id
1 'polypeptide(L)'
;MPRGKIKKEEMEKIKKKYSKELKKYMNFNYPITIQKFDSEYIASIEELPGCEAYGKTIEEALENLRYSKENWLLLSFRKGFFPPLPKNDDRLVIRIPKELHLKLGEFANRRNISFNSFLVDILSDWINKKDLKLNLEFIGKDYGKEWEKYSFKVA
;
A
#
# COMPACT_ATOMS: atom_id res chain seq x y z
N MET A 1 -25.59 4.28 0.34
CA MET A 1 -25.10 4.89 1.60
C MET A 1 -26.13 4.65 2.71
N PRO A 2 -25.75 4.23 3.92
CA PRO A 2 -26.70 4.13 5.02
C PRO A 2 -27.06 5.54 5.51
N ARG A 3 -28.07 6.13 4.86
CA ARG A 3 -28.79 7.31 5.35
C ARG A 3 -29.70 6.85 6.48
N GLY A 4 -29.24 7.00 7.71
CA GLY A 4 -30.04 6.75 8.90
C GLY A 4 -29.51 7.61 10.04
N LYS A 5 -30.34 8.52 10.56
CA LYS A 5 -30.02 9.28 11.78
C LYS A 5 -29.99 8.29 12.94
N ILE A 6 -28.81 7.87 13.36
CA ILE A 6 -28.62 7.04 14.56
C ILE A 6 -28.78 7.93 15.79
N LYS A 7 -29.50 7.45 16.81
CA LYS A 7 -29.67 8.18 18.08
C LYS A 7 -28.30 8.36 18.75
N LYS A 8 -28.02 9.54 19.30
CA LYS A 8 -26.73 9.87 19.97
C LYS A 8 -26.31 8.81 21.00
N GLU A 9 -27.28 8.27 21.74
CA GLU A 9 -27.07 7.23 22.76
C GLU A 9 -26.52 5.90 22.22
N GLU A 10 -26.90 5.52 20.99
CA GLU A 10 -26.39 4.30 20.35
C GLU A 10 -24.96 4.50 19.84
N MET A 11 -24.64 5.69 19.32
CA MET A 11 -23.28 6.04 18.90
C MET A 11 -22.30 5.99 20.08
N GLU A 12 -22.74 6.42 21.26
CA GLU A 12 -21.91 6.40 22.47
C GLU A 12 -21.63 4.98 22.97
N LYS A 13 -22.62 4.08 22.88
CA LYS A 13 -22.43 2.64 23.16
C LYS A 13 -21.45 1.98 22.19
N ILE A 14 -21.55 2.29 20.90
CA ILE A 14 -20.64 1.75 19.86
C ILE A 14 -19.23 2.28 20.08
N LYS A 15 -19.09 3.59 20.35
CA LYS A 15 -17.80 4.23 20.64
C LYS A 15 -17.11 3.60 21.86
N LYS A 16 -17.86 3.27 22.91
CA LYS A 16 -17.33 2.55 24.07
C LYS A 16 -16.86 1.13 23.71
N LYS A 17 -17.65 0.40 22.92
CA LYS A 17 -17.35 -0.97 22.48
C LYS A 17 -16.09 -1.05 21.60
N TYR A 18 -15.94 -0.17 20.62
CA TYR A 18 -14.84 -0.20 19.63
C TYR A 18 -13.76 0.87 19.89
N SER A 19 -13.59 1.29 21.15
CA SER A 19 -12.69 2.39 21.51
C SER A 19 -11.22 2.12 21.15
N LYS A 20 -10.76 0.87 21.23
CA LYS A 20 -9.38 0.47 20.88
C LYS A 20 -9.16 0.52 19.38
N GLU A 21 -10.09 -0.06 18.62
CA GLU A 21 -10.07 -0.09 17.16
C GLU A 21 -10.18 1.32 16.60
N LEU A 22 -11.10 2.14 17.12
CA LEU A 22 -11.24 3.53 16.70
C LEU A 22 -9.94 4.31 16.85
N LYS A 23 -9.25 4.21 18.00
CA LYS A 23 -7.95 4.85 18.20
C LYS A 23 -6.91 4.38 17.19
N LYS A 24 -6.85 3.08 16.92
CA LYS A 24 -5.95 2.49 15.93
C LYS A 24 -6.20 3.05 14.53
N TYR A 25 -7.46 3.03 14.07
CA TYR A 25 -7.82 3.48 12.72
C TYR A 25 -7.78 5.00 12.54
N MET A 26 -8.02 5.77 13.61
CA MET A 26 -7.82 7.23 13.57
C MET A 26 -6.36 7.60 13.39
N ASN A 27 -5.42 6.82 13.94
CA ASN A 27 -3.99 7.05 13.82
C ASN A 27 -3.41 6.64 12.45
N PHE A 28 -4.15 5.89 11.64
CA PHE A 28 -3.71 5.60 10.27
C PHE A 28 -3.77 6.86 9.40
N ASN A 29 -2.63 7.12 8.74
CA ASN A 29 -2.47 8.23 7.81
C ASN A 29 -2.99 7.80 6.43
N TYR A 30 -4.30 7.93 6.23
CA TYR A 30 -4.90 7.76 4.92
C TYR A 30 -4.58 8.97 4.03
N PRO A 31 -4.22 8.77 2.76
CA PRO A 31 -4.12 9.86 1.80
C PRO A 31 -5.42 10.66 1.74
N ILE A 32 -5.31 11.99 1.85
CA ILE A 32 -6.45 12.89 1.74
C ILE A 32 -6.33 13.63 0.42
N THR A 33 -7.39 13.58 -0.38
CA THR A 33 -7.50 14.38 -1.60
C THR A 33 -8.34 15.62 -1.28
N ILE A 34 -7.85 16.80 -1.68
CA ILE A 34 -8.58 18.06 -1.54
C ILE A 34 -8.88 18.59 -2.94
N GLN A 35 -10.14 18.86 -3.22
CA GLN A 35 -10.61 19.44 -4.47
C GLN A 35 -11.34 20.74 -4.18
N LYS A 36 -11.12 21.76 -5.02
CA LYS A 36 -11.91 22.99 -4.96
C LYS A 36 -13.16 22.79 -5.82
N PHE A 37 -14.33 22.97 -5.22
CA PHE A 37 -15.62 22.91 -5.90
C PHE A 37 -16.35 24.23 -5.69
N ASP A 38 -16.44 25.01 -6.76
CA ASP A 38 -17.02 26.36 -6.75
C ASP A 38 -16.35 27.28 -5.71
N SER A 39 -17.03 27.56 -4.60
CA SER A 39 -16.57 28.38 -3.47
C SER A 39 -16.18 27.59 -2.22
N GLU A 40 -16.20 26.25 -2.27
CA GLU A 40 -15.88 25.37 -1.13
C GLU A 40 -14.78 24.36 -1.48
N TYR A 41 -14.15 23.81 -0.44
CA TYR A 41 -13.20 22.72 -0.53
C TYR A 41 -13.86 21.42 -0.11
N ILE A 42 -13.64 20.39 -0.92
CA ILE A 42 -14.07 19.02 -0.64
C ILE A 42 -12.81 18.25 -0.27
N ALA A 43 -12.79 17.72 0.95
CA ALA A 43 -11.77 16.79 1.39
C ALA A 43 -12.36 15.36 1.39
N SER A 44 -11.63 14.41 0.82
CA SER A 44 -12.06 13.01 0.70
C SER A 44 -10.91 12.03 0.94
N ILE A 45 -11.26 10.83 1.39
CA ILE A 45 -10.33 9.71 1.55
C ILE A 45 -10.75 8.61 0.59
N GLU A 46 -9.90 8.31 -0.39
CA GLU A 46 -10.20 7.36 -1.48
C GLU A 46 -10.43 5.94 -0.95
N GLU A 47 -9.69 5.53 0.08
CA GLU A 47 -9.82 4.22 0.72
C GLU A 47 -11.09 4.05 1.56
N LEU A 48 -11.75 5.15 1.91
CA LEU A 48 -12.97 5.17 2.73
C LEU A 48 -14.13 5.73 1.90
N PRO A 49 -14.74 4.93 1.01
CA PRO A 49 -15.75 5.42 0.08
C PRO A 49 -16.93 6.06 0.83
N GLY A 50 -17.22 7.31 0.47
CA GLY A 50 -18.26 8.13 1.11
C GLY A 50 -17.83 8.82 2.41
N CYS A 51 -16.54 8.77 2.78
CA CYS A 51 -15.95 9.62 3.81
C CYS A 51 -15.44 10.91 3.18
N GLU A 52 -16.35 11.88 3.07
CA GLU A 52 -16.09 13.18 2.48
C GLU A 52 -16.55 14.27 3.45
N ALA A 53 -15.94 15.45 3.33
CA ALA A 53 -16.31 16.62 4.10
C ALA A 53 -16.09 17.89 3.27
N TYR A 54 -16.92 18.88 3.57
CA TYR A 54 -16.92 20.18 2.92
C TYR A 54 -16.41 21.23 3.92
N GLY A 55 -15.76 22.27 3.42
CA GLY A 55 -15.36 23.43 4.22
C GLY A 55 -15.11 24.63 3.32
N LYS A 56 -15.28 25.84 3.85
CA LYS A 56 -15.00 27.08 3.10
C LYS A 56 -13.50 27.33 2.98
N THR A 57 -12.72 26.77 3.89
CA THR A 57 -11.25 26.73 3.82
C THR A 57 -10.75 25.29 3.83
N ILE A 58 -9.47 25.12 3.48
CA ILE A 58 -8.80 23.82 3.50
C ILE A 58 -8.78 23.27 4.93
N GLU A 59 -8.49 24.12 5.92
CA GLU A 59 -8.44 23.74 7.33
C GLU A 59 -9.82 23.27 7.83
N GLU A 60 -10.87 24.00 7.48
CA GLU A 60 -12.25 23.63 7.84
C GLU A 60 -12.65 22.29 7.21
N ALA A 61 -12.31 22.07 5.94
CA ALA A 61 -12.59 20.81 5.25
C ALA A 61 -11.84 19.63 5.90
N LEU A 62 -10.59 19.84 6.34
CA LEU A 62 -9.80 18.82 7.03
C LEU A 62 -10.34 18.51 8.44
N GLU A 63 -10.78 19.52 9.19
CA GLU A 63 -11.38 19.33 10.51
C GLU A 63 -12.71 18.58 10.39
N ASN A 64 -13.56 18.98 9.44
CA ASN A 64 -14.80 18.29 9.13
C ASN A 64 -14.54 16.86 8.64
N LEU A 65 -13.47 16.62 7.89
CA LEU A 65 -13.08 15.28 7.45
C LEU A 65 -12.69 14.38 8.62
N ARG A 66 -12.00 14.91 9.65
CA ARG A 66 -11.68 14.14 10.86
C ARG A 66 -12.94 13.66 11.57
N TYR A 67 -13.94 14.53 11.68
CA TYR A 67 -15.24 14.17 12.26
C TYR A 67 -16.00 13.16 11.38
N SER A 68 -15.98 13.36 10.06
CA SER A 68 -16.57 12.44 9.08
C SER A 68 -15.94 11.05 9.17
N LYS A 69 -14.60 10.98 9.26
CA LYS A 69 -13.81 9.74 9.44
C LYS A 69 -14.20 9.00 10.70
N GLU A 70 -14.28 9.69 11.85
CA GLU A 70 -14.68 9.05 13.12
C GLU A 70 -16.07 8.40 13.01
N ASN A 71 -17.05 9.13 12.47
CA ASN A 71 -18.40 8.61 12.31
C ASN A 71 -18.46 7.46 11.31
N TRP A 72 -17.75 7.58 10.18
CA TRP A 72 -17.69 6.54 9.16
C TRP A 72 -17.12 5.23 9.73
N LEU A 73 -16.06 5.31 10.53
CA LEU A 73 -15.45 4.16 11.22
C LEU A 73 -16.44 3.50 12.19
N LEU A 74 -17.09 4.29 13.04
CA LEU A 74 -18.08 3.78 14.01
C LEU A 74 -19.26 3.09 13.33
N LEU A 75 -19.76 3.67 12.24
CA LEU A 75 -20.85 3.10 11.45
C LEU A 75 -20.43 1.79 10.77
N SER A 76 -19.19 1.73 10.29
CA SER A 76 -18.62 0.53 9.66
C SER A 76 -18.46 -0.60 10.67
N PHE A 77 -17.89 -0.32 11.85
CA PHE A 77 -17.74 -1.31 12.92
C PHE A 77 -19.09 -1.86 13.39
N ARG A 78 -20.12 -1.00 13.49
CA ARG A 78 -21.49 -1.42 13.82
C ARG A 78 -22.04 -2.45 12.83
N LYS A 79 -21.70 -2.30 11.55
CA LYS A 79 -22.12 -3.21 10.48
C LYS A 79 -21.23 -4.45 10.35
N GLY A 80 -20.23 -4.61 11.21
CA GLY A 80 -19.23 -5.68 11.13
C GLY A 80 -18.24 -5.50 9.98
N PHE A 81 -18.16 -4.30 9.39
CA PHE A 81 -17.20 -3.97 8.34
C PHE A 81 -15.98 -3.28 8.95
N PHE A 82 -14.81 -3.86 8.76
CA PHE A 82 -13.54 -3.22 9.12
C PHE A 82 -12.96 -2.55 7.87
N PRO A 83 -12.58 -1.27 7.94
CA PRO A 83 -12.02 -0.56 6.79
C PRO A 83 -10.72 -1.22 6.34
N PRO A 84 -10.40 -1.11 5.04
CA PRO A 84 -9.05 -1.46 4.59
C PRO A 84 -8.02 -0.60 5.33
N LEU A 85 -6.86 -1.20 5.61
CA LEU A 85 -5.69 -0.44 6.04
C LEU A 85 -5.33 0.58 4.95
N PRO A 86 -4.74 1.73 5.29
CA PRO A 86 -4.20 2.63 4.26
C PRO A 86 -3.30 1.78 3.37
N LYS A 87 -3.45 1.90 2.05
CA LYS A 87 -2.45 1.31 1.15
C LYS A 87 -1.12 1.89 1.62
N ASN A 88 -0.22 1.03 2.10
CA ASN A 88 1.15 1.49 2.29
C ASN A 88 1.54 2.07 0.94
N ASP A 89 1.95 3.34 0.97
CA ASP A 89 2.43 4.03 -0.20
C ASP A 89 3.77 3.37 -0.51
N ASP A 90 3.75 2.18 -1.13
CA ASP A 90 4.91 1.43 -1.62
C ASP A 90 5.53 2.17 -2.82
N ARG A 91 5.47 3.51 -2.81
CA ARG A 91 6.13 4.42 -3.72
C ARG A 91 7.59 4.47 -3.33
N LEU A 92 8.38 3.69 -4.06
CA LEU A 92 9.82 3.68 -3.95
C LEU A 92 10.40 4.92 -4.65
N VAL A 93 10.81 5.92 -3.87
CA VAL A 93 11.49 7.12 -4.38
C VAL A 93 13.00 6.91 -4.28
N ILE A 94 13.67 6.76 -5.43
CA ILE A 94 15.13 6.58 -5.50
C ILE A 94 15.74 7.77 -6.22
N ARG A 95 16.81 8.34 -5.65
CA ARG A 95 17.66 9.29 -6.37
C ARG A 95 18.68 8.53 -7.18
N ILE A 96 18.56 8.60 -8.51
CA ILE A 96 19.51 7.98 -9.44
C ILE A 96 20.21 9.06 -10.27
N PRO A 97 21.47 8.85 -10.67
CA PRO A 97 22.16 9.72 -11.62
C PRO A 97 21.39 9.88 -12.93
N LYS A 98 21.47 11.06 -13.54
CA LYS A 98 20.70 11.41 -14.74
C LYS A 98 20.97 10.44 -15.89
N GLU A 99 22.22 10.02 -16.10
CA GLU A 99 22.58 9.09 -17.16
C GLU A 99 21.92 7.73 -16.98
N LEU A 100 21.80 7.25 -15.73
CA LEU A 100 21.17 5.98 -15.42
C LEU A 100 19.65 6.04 -15.63
N HIS A 101 19.01 7.14 -15.21
CA HIS A 101 17.59 7.35 -15.42
C HIS A 101 17.23 7.32 -16.92
N LEU A 102 18.00 8.04 -17.75
CA LEU A 102 17.77 8.09 -19.19
C LEU A 102 17.89 6.71 -19.83
N LYS A 103 18.95 5.96 -19.51
CA LYS A 103 19.12 4.60 -20.02
C LYS A 103 17.98 3.68 -19.63
N LEU A 104 17.58 3.67 -18.36
CA LEU A 104 16.46 2.84 -17.89
C LEU A 104 15.14 3.24 -18.55
N GLY A 105 14.91 4.54 -18.77
CA GLY A 105 13.73 5.05 -19.46
C GLY A 105 13.65 4.61 -20.92
N GLU A 106 14.77 4.65 -21.64
CA GLU A 106 14.84 4.15 -23.02
C GLU A 106 14.52 2.65 -23.10
N PHE A 107 15.03 1.84 -22.16
CA PHE A 107 14.72 0.41 -22.14
C PHE A 107 13.25 0.13 -21.81
N ALA A 108 12.64 0.88 -20.89
CA ALA A 108 11.22 0.78 -20.58
C ALA A 108 10.37 1.13 -21.82
N ASN A 109 10.69 2.23 -22.51
CA ASN A 109 10.01 2.64 -23.74
C ASN A 109 10.15 1.61 -24.86
N ARG A 110 11.34 1.04 -25.08
CA ARG A 110 11.55 -0.02 -26.07
C ARG A 110 10.71 -1.27 -25.80
N ARG A 111 10.45 -1.57 -24.53
CA ARG A 111 9.59 -2.68 -24.09
C ARG A 111 8.11 -2.30 -23.98
N ASN A 112 7.77 -1.03 -24.25
CA ASN A 112 6.41 -0.49 -24.16
C ASN A 112 5.73 -0.73 -22.79
N ILE A 113 6.50 -0.62 -21.71
CA ILE A 113 6.04 -0.78 -20.33
C ILE A 113 6.37 0.46 -19.50
N SER A 114 5.68 0.63 -18.38
CA SER A 114 5.96 1.72 -17.46
C SER A 114 7.35 1.58 -16.85
N PHE A 115 7.97 2.71 -16.49
CA PHE A 115 9.27 2.72 -15.81
C PHE A 115 9.25 1.89 -14.52
N ASN A 116 8.18 1.98 -13.74
CA ASN A 116 8.03 1.21 -12.51
C ASN A 116 7.90 -0.29 -12.78
N SER A 117 7.14 -0.68 -13.81
CA SER A 117 7.06 -2.09 -14.24
C SER A 117 8.42 -2.62 -14.67
N PHE A 118 9.17 -1.81 -15.42
CA PHE A 118 10.51 -2.19 -15.87
C PHE A 118 11.49 -2.35 -14.71
N LEU A 119 11.42 -1.47 -13.70
CA LEU A 119 12.22 -1.61 -12.48
C LEU A 119 11.87 -2.89 -11.72
N VAL A 120 10.58 -3.22 -11.59
CA VAL A 120 10.14 -4.47 -10.96
C VAL A 120 10.71 -5.68 -11.70
N ASP A 121 10.61 -5.71 -13.04
CA ASP A 121 11.14 -6.80 -13.86
C ASP A 121 12.65 -7.00 -13.63
N ILE A 122 13.43 -5.92 -13.64
CA ILE A 122 14.88 -5.99 -13.38
C ILE A 122 15.18 -6.52 -11.97
N LEU A 123 14.46 -6.02 -10.98
CA LEU A 123 14.66 -6.43 -9.58
C LEU A 123 14.30 -7.91 -9.39
N SER A 124 13.20 -8.36 -9.98
CA SER A 124 12.80 -9.77 -9.98
C SER A 124 13.84 -10.66 -10.68
N ASP A 125 14.32 -10.26 -11.85
CA ASP A 125 15.38 -10.98 -12.57
C ASP A 125 16.67 -11.08 -11.76
N TRP A 126 17.07 -10.00 -11.08
CA TRP A 126 18.28 -9.97 -10.28
C TRP A 126 18.17 -10.87 -9.04
N ILE A 127 17.03 -10.82 -8.33
CA ILE A 127 16.77 -11.69 -7.18
C ILE A 127 16.78 -13.16 -7.61
N ASN A 128 16.04 -13.50 -8.67
CA ASN A 128 15.98 -14.87 -9.19
C ASN A 128 17.35 -15.40 -9.62
N LYS A 129 18.17 -14.57 -10.29
CA LYS A 129 19.54 -14.95 -10.67
C LYS A 129 20.47 -15.09 -9.47
N LYS A 130 20.31 -14.25 -8.45
CA LYS A 130 21.09 -14.34 -7.21
C LYS A 130 20.74 -15.61 -6.43
N ASP A 131 19.46 -15.93 -6.33
CA ASP A 131 18.98 -17.16 -5.69
C ASP A 131 19.42 -18.41 -6.46
N LEU A 132 19.37 -18.38 -7.80
CA LEU A 132 19.93 -19.45 -8.63
C LEU A 132 21.43 -19.62 -8.39
N LYS A 133 22.18 -18.53 -8.26
CA LYS A 133 23.64 -18.59 -8.02
C LYS A 133 23.96 -19.11 -6.62
N LEU A 134 23.20 -18.70 -5.60
CA LEU A 134 23.30 -19.23 -4.23
C LEU A 134 22.94 -20.72 -4.18
N ASN A 135 21.89 -21.12 -4.90
CA ASN A 135 21.49 -22.52 -5.01
C ASN A 135 22.53 -23.37 -5.77
N LEU A 136 23.16 -22.83 -6.82
CA LEU A 136 24.24 -23.51 -7.54
C LEU A 136 25.54 -23.61 -6.71
N GLU A 137 25.86 -22.62 -5.88
CA GLU A 137 26.95 -22.71 -4.90
C GLU A 137 26.65 -23.74 -3.79
N PHE A 138 25.38 -23.88 -3.41
CA PHE A 138 24.91 -24.88 -2.45
C PHE A 138 24.96 -26.30 -3.05
N ILE A 139 24.41 -26.48 -4.24
CA ILE A 139 24.47 -27.72 -5.04
C ILE A 139 25.94 -28.08 -5.35
N GLY A 140 26.78 -27.13 -5.74
CA GLY A 140 28.20 -27.36 -6.01
C GLY A 140 28.99 -27.88 -4.80
N LYS A 141 28.54 -27.58 -3.57
CA LYS A 141 29.12 -28.13 -2.34
C LYS A 141 28.62 -29.53 -2.00
N ASP A 142 27.36 -29.85 -2.31
CA ASP A 142 26.78 -31.17 -2.03
C ASP A 142 27.18 -32.23 -3.07
N TYR A 143 27.26 -31.86 -4.35
CA TYR A 143 27.64 -32.78 -5.42
C TYR A 143 29.15 -33.04 -5.49
N GLY A 144 29.98 -32.25 -4.81
CA GLY A 144 31.42 -32.50 -4.69
C GLY A 144 31.81 -33.74 -3.86
N LYS A 145 30.84 -34.39 -3.19
CA LYS A 145 31.09 -35.59 -2.36
C LYS A 145 30.58 -36.91 -2.96
N GLU A 146 29.87 -36.90 -4.08
CA GLU A 146 29.26 -38.13 -4.63
C GLU A 146 29.99 -38.71 -5.86
N TRP A 147 30.87 -37.96 -6.53
CA TRP A 147 31.57 -38.44 -7.74
C TRP A 147 32.84 -39.27 -7.48
N GLU A 148 33.37 -39.30 -6.25
CA GLU A 148 34.46 -40.23 -5.89
C GLU A 148 33.98 -41.68 -5.70
N LYS A 149 32.66 -41.90 -5.57
CA LYS A 149 32.09 -43.23 -5.32
C LYS A 149 31.78 -44.04 -6.58
N TYR A 150 31.83 -43.42 -7.76
CA TYR A 150 31.43 -44.04 -9.02
C TYR A 150 32.52 -44.06 -10.12
N SER A 151 33.76 -43.67 -9.82
CA SER A 151 34.85 -43.66 -10.81
C SER A 151 35.74 -44.91 -10.88
N PHE A 152 35.40 -46.02 -10.20
CA PHE A 152 36.13 -47.29 -10.36
C PHE A 152 35.20 -48.43 -10.78
N LYS A 153 35.05 -48.59 -12.11
CA LYS A 153 34.99 -49.88 -12.83
C LYS A 153 34.75 -49.62 -14.32
N VAL A 154 35.80 -49.26 -15.05
CA VAL A 154 35.91 -49.62 -16.47
C VAL A 154 37.38 -49.93 -16.76
N ALA A 155 37.61 -51.24 -16.98
CA ALA A 155 38.80 -51.93 -17.52
C ALA A 155 40.17 -51.67 -16.85
#